data_AF-A0A2V5TSI4-F1
#
_entry.id   AF-A0A2V5TSI4-F1
#
_cell.length_a   1.000
_cell.length_b   1.000
_cell.length_c   1.000
_cell.angle_alpha   90.00
_cell.angle_beta   90.00
_cell.angle_gamma   90.00
#
_symmetry.space_group_name_H-M   'P 1'
#
loop_
_entity.id
_entity.type
_entity.pdbx_description
1 polymer ?
#
loop_
_entity_poly.entity_id
_entity_poly.type
_entity_poly.pdbx_seq_one_letter_code
_entity_poly.pdbx_strand_id
1 'polypeptide(L)' 'MDNIIEAKELQIERKHFYVEFRENERGKFLRITEEAHGRRNTIIVPSTGVGDFTAAISDVLSNGSTPP' A
#
# COMPACT_ATOMS: atom_id res chain seq x y z
N MET A 1 8.02 9.55 16.80
CA MET A 1 7.35 8.23 16.70
C MET A 1 6.15 8.43 15.79
N ASP A 2 5.93 7.59 14.79
CA ASP A 2 4.76 7.69 13.92
C ASP A 2 3.58 6.90 14.49
N ASN A 3 2.39 7.50 14.46
CA ASN A 3 1.16 6.91 14.98
C ASN A 3 0.42 6.13 13.88
N ILE A 4 -0.17 4.98 14.21
CA ILE A 4 -1.06 4.27 13.29
C ILE A 4 -2.46 4.86 13.45
N ILE A 5 -3.03 5.33 12.35
CA ILE A 5 -4.43 5.78 12.28
C ILE A 5 -5.32 4.57 12.01
N GLU A 6 -4.98 3.78 10.99
CA GLU A 6 -5.72 2.59 10.56
C GLU A 6 -4.73 1.58 9.98
N ALA A 7 -4.98 0.29 10.16
CA ALA A 7 -4.15 -0.77 9.60
C ALA A 7 -4.98 -1.97 9.15
N LYS A 8 -4.52 -2.62 8.07
CA LYS A 8 -5.08 -3.87 7.57
C LYS A 8 -3.97 -4.82 7.14
N GLU A 9 -4.13 -6.09 7.52
CA GLU A 9 -3.27 -7.18 7.07
C GLU A 9 -4.02 -8.03 6.04
N LEU A 10 -3.31 -8.45 5.00
CA LEU A 10 -3.81 -9.39 4.00
C LEU A 10 -2.76 -10.46 3.74
N GLN A 11 -3.16 -11.73 3.78
CA GLN A 11 -2.34 -12.83 3.29
C GLN A 11 -2.84 -13.25 1.91
N ILE A 12 -1.94 -13.20 0.92
CA ILE A 12 -2.22 -13.64 -0.46
C ILE A 12 -1.14 -14.65 -0.83
N GLU A 13 -1.56 -15.90 -1.03
CA GLU A 13 -0.65 -17.04 -1.20
C GLU A 13 0.40 -17.10 -0.06
N ARG A 14 1.69 -17.00 -0.40
CA ARG A 14 2.85 -17.01 0.50
C ARG A 14 3.32 -15.61 0.92
N LYS A 15 2.58 -14.56 0.56
CA LYS A 15 2.94 -13.18 0.84
C LYS A 15 2.02 -12.58 1.90
N HIS A 16 2.61 -11.90 2.87
CA HIS A 16 1.90 -11.10 3.86
C HIS A 16 2.01 -9.62 3.49
N PHE A 17 0.89 -8.93 3.42
CA PHE A 17 0.82 -7.50 3.15
C PHE A 17 0.28 -6.76 4.36
N TYR A 18 0.97 -5.70 4.76
CA TYR A 18 0.52 -4.76 5.78
C TYR A 18 0.27 -3.41 5.13
N VAL A 19 -0.97 -2.94 5.18
CA VAL A 19 -1.39 -1.65 4.65
C VAL A 19 -1.78 -0.77 5.83
N GLU A 20 -0.97 0.26 6.10
CA GLU A 20 -1.09 1.08 7.30
C GLU A 20 -1.17 2.56 6.91
N PHE A 21 -2.22 3.24 7.34
CA PHE A 21 -2.30 4.70 7.26
C PHE A 21 -1.74 5.27 8.56
N ARG A 22 -0.65 6.05 8.46
CA ARG A 22 0.11 6.56 9.61
C ARG A 22 0.25 8.07 9.54
N GLU A 23 0.60 8.67 10.68
CA GLU A 23 0.87 10.10 10.82
C GLU A 23 2.14 10.36 11.62
N ASN A 24 2.93 11.34 11.18
CA ASN A 24 4.05 11.88 11.92
C ASN A 24 4.05 13.41 11.84
N GLU A 25 5.09 14.06 12.38
CA GLU A 25 5.21 15.53 12.39
C GLU A 25 5.21 16.17 10.98
N ARG A 26 5.53 15.40 9.94
CA ARG A 26 5.52 15.86 8.54
C ARG A 26 4.17 15.64 7.86
N GLY A 27 3.21 15.02 8.54
CA GLY A 27 1.85 14.74 8.06
C GLY A 27 1.54 13.25 7.92
N LYS A 28 0.47 12.97 7.16
CA LYS A 28 -0.08 11.62 6.98
C LYS A 28 0.49 10.93 5.75
N PHE A 29 0.60 9.61 5.81
CA PHE A 29 1.10 8.78 4.71
C PHE A 29 0.56 7.36 4.80
N LEU A 30 0.49 6.69 3.65
CA LEU A 30 0.21 5.27 3.54
C LEU A 30 1.54 4.50 3.50
N ARG A 31 1.71 3.50 4.36
CA ARG A 31 2.81 2.56 4.34
C ARG A 31 2.28 1.20 3.89
N ILE A 32 2.87 0.65 2.84
CA ILE A 32 2.57 -0.71 2.38
C ILE A 32 3.83 -1.54 2.55
N THR A 33 3.72 -2.62 3.31
CA THR A 33 4.79 -3.59 3.52
C THR A 33 4.40 -4.90 2.88
N GLU A 34 5.29 -5.48 2.09
CA GLU A 34 5.23 -6.87 1.63
C GLU A 34 6.26 -7.68 2.40
N GLU A 35 5.85 -8.83 2.94
CA GLU A 35 6.73 -9.83 3.51
C GLU A 35 6.57 -11.18 2.83
N ALA A 36 7.67 -11.73 2.31
CA ALA A 36 7.69 -13.02 1.63
C ALA A 36 9.06 -13.70 1.76
N HIS A 37 9.08 -14.98 2.12
CA HIS A 37 10.32 -15.78 2.30
C HIS A 37 11.37 -15.10 3.19
N GLY A 38 10.91 -14.47 4.29
CA GLY A 38 11.78 -13.74 5.22
C GLY A 38 12.36 -12.43 4.66
N ARG A 39 11.94 -11.99 3.47
CA ARG A 39 12.27 -10.67 2.93
C ARG A 39 11.11 -9.72 3.15
N ARG A 40 11.42 -8.48 3.56
CA ARG A 40 10.46 -7.43 3.84
C ARG A 40 10.75 -6.20 2.97
N ASN A 41 9.80 -5.84 2.12
CA ASN A 41 9.85 -4.65 1.28
C ASN A 41 8.81 -3.65 1.77
N THR A 42 9.13 -2.36 1.75
CA THR A 42 8.19 -1.32 2.19
C THR A 42 8.23 -0.15 1.24
N ILE A 43 7.05 0.35 0.87
CA ILE A 43 6.86 1.61 0.17
C ILE A 43 6.05 2.58 1.04
N ILE A 44 6.27 3.87 0.83
CA ILE A 44 5.56 4.95 1.50
C ILE A 44 4.98 5.88 0.44
N VAL A 45 3.68 6.15 0.54
CA VAL A 45 2.96 7.09 -0.32
C VAL A 45 2.47 8.25 0.56
N PRO A 46 2.91 9.49 0.33
CA PRO A 46 2.37 10.65 1.03
C PRO A 46 0.85 10.75 0.84
N SER A 47 0.11 11.14 1.90
CA SER A 47 -1.36 11.22 1.84
C SER A 47 -1.89 12.09 0.70
N THR A 48 -1.13 13.11 0.29
CA THR A 48 -1.46 13.99 -0.85
C THR A 48 -1.51 13.28 -2.19
N GLY A 49 -0.84 12.13 -2.34
CA GLY A 49 -0.79 11.36 -3.58
C GLY A 49 -1.51 10.00 -3.51
N VAL A 50 -2.17 9.67 -2.39
CA VAL A 50 -2.84 8.36 -2.23
C VAL A 50 -3.99 8.18 -3.22
N GLY A 51 -4.75 9.24 -3.51
CA GLY A 51 -5.85 9.18 -4.48
C GLY A 51 -5.37 8.85 -5.90
N ASP A 52 -4.33 9.55 -6.37
CA ASP A 52 -3.73 9.28 -7.69
C ASP A 52 -3.10 7.88 -7.74
N PHE A 53 -2.47 7.46 -6.65
CA PHE A 53 -1.85 6.14 -6.54
C PHE A 53 -2.89 5.01 -6.65
N THR A 54 -4.03 5.11 -5.97
CA THR A 54 -5.09 4.09 -6.06
C THR A 54 -5.83 4.13 -7.38
N ALA A 55 -6.05 5.32 -7.95
CA ALA A 55 -6.61 5.49 -9.29
C ALA A 55 -5.71 4.81 -10.34
N ALA A 56 -4.40 5.05 -10.30
CA ALA A 56 -3.44 4.41 -11.21
C ALA A 56 -3.46 2.87 -11.11
N ILE A 57 -3.59 2.31 -9.90
CA ILE A 57 -3.76 0.85 -9.72
C ILE A 57 -5.05 0.39 -10.42
N SER A 58 -6.17 1.07 -10.18
CA SER A 58 -7.46 0.75 -10.79
C SER A 58 -7.40 0.81 -12.33
N ASP A 59 -6.74 1.83 -12.88
CA ASP A 59 -6.60 2.03 -14.33
C ASP A 59 -5.74 0.94 -14.98
N VAL A 60 -4.68 0.48 -14.31
CA VAL A 60 -3.88 -0.65 -14.81
C VAL A 60 -4.69 -1.94 -14.81
N LEU A 61 -5.49 -2.17 -13.76
CA LEU A 61 -6.33 -3.36 -13.63
C LEU A 61 -7.46 -3.39 -14.66
N SER A 62 -8.09 -2.25 -14.96
CA SER A 62 -9.16 -2.17 -15.97
C SER A 62 -8.60 -2.42 -17.38
N ASN A 63 -7.48 -1.80 -17.74
CA ASN A 63 -6.88 -1.93 -19.06
C ASN A 63 -6.26 -3.32 -19.29
N GLY A 64 -5.70 -3.94 -18.25
CA GLY A 64 -5.13 -5.30 -18.31
C GLY A 64 -6.15 -6.42 -18.48
N SER A 65 -7.45 -6.13 -18.41
CA SER A 65 -8.53 -7.11 -18.57
C SER A 65 -9.04 -7.28 -20.00
N THR A 66 -8.46 -6.57 -20.98
CA THR A 66 -8.77 -6.78 -22.40
C THR A 66 -8.09 -8.07 -22.88
N PRO A 67 -8.83 -9.15 -23.21
CA PRO A 67 -8.22 -10.32 -23.83
C PRO A 67 -7.71 -9.93 -25.23
N PRO A 68 -6.63 -10.55 -25.74
CA PRO A 68 -6.32 -10.47 -27.16
C PRO A 68 -7.44 -11.02 -28.04
#